data_AF-A0A3M1TWM1-F1
#
_entry.id   AF-A0A3M1TWM1-F1
#
_cell.length_a   1.000
_cell.length_b   1.000
_cell.length_c   1.000
_cell.angle_alpha   90.00
_cell.angle_beta   90.00
_cell.angle_gamma   90.00
#
_symmetry.space_group_name_H-M   'P 1'
#
loop_
_entity.id
_entity.type
_entity.pdbx_description
1 polymer ?
#
loop_
_entity_poly.entity_id
_entity_poly.type
_entity_poly.pdbx_seq_one_letter_code
_entity_poly.pdbx_strand_id
1 'polypeptide(L)'
;MKNSRFIFTIALFFIQIPLFAQLQQTRSIAQRSMDSRSLASSYEAEISQKEKLLAQQVYRYNHSSTADKAQLKKQVEQSLFTLFDLDIQKKEANVRAIEEQLSQLRNREEYAHKAEDIRRVEQNLSEIRKDIATRKQNRNKIVQKRLIELLGK
;
A
#
# COMPACT_ATOMS: atom_id res chain seq x y z
N MET A 1 -46.70 -11.40 66.69
CA MET A 1 -47.62 -10.60 65.85
C MET A 1 -46.89 -10.16 64.60
N LYS A 2 -47.44 -10.57 63.44
CA LYS A 2 -47.47 -9.89 62.13
C LYS A 2 -46.18 -9.42 61.42
N ASN A 3 -45.98 -10.07 60.26
CA ASN A 3 -45.59 -9.57 58.92
C ASN A 3 -44.07 -9.55 58.61
N SER A 4 -43.54 -10.43 57.75
CA SER A 4 -43.77 -10.69 56.31
C SER A 4 -43.21 -9.59 55.40
N ARG A 5 -42.11 -9.87 54.67
CA ARG A 5 -42.06 -10.04 53.20
C ARG A 5 -40.63 -10.25 52.66
N PHE A 6 -40.53 -11.22 51.77
CA PHE A 6 -39.47 -11.49 50.78
C PHE A 6 -39.07 -10.25 49.96
N ILE A 7 -37.83 -10.21 49.44
CA ILE A 7 -37.50 -10.19 47.99
C ILE A 7 -35.96 -10.22 47.77
N PHE A 8 -35.55 -11.12 46.86
CA PHE A 8 -34.27 -11.22 46.16
C PHE A 8 -33.84 -9.91 45.48
N THR A 9 -32.54 -9.57 45.46
CA THR A 9 -31.93 -8.98 44.26
C THR A 9 -30.43 -9.27 44.23
N ILE A 10 -30.04 -10.13 43.30
CA ILE A 10 -28.67 -10.32 42.82
C ILE A 10 -28.26 -9.03 42.12
N ALA A 11 -27.30 -8.30 42.68
CA ALA A 11 -26.67 -7.20 41.97
C ALA A 11 -25.72 -7.79 40.92
N LEU A 12 -26.26 -8.01 39.71
CA LEU A 12 -25.52 -8.11 38.47
C LEU A 12 -24.68 -6.84 38.30
N PHE A 13 -23.39 -6.91 38.64
CA PHE A 13 -22.43 -5.93 38.16
C PHE A 13 -22.26 -6.13 36.65
N PHE A 14 -23.00 -5.34 35.89
CA PHE A 14 -22.79 -5.16 34.47
C PHE A 14 -21.35 -4.68 34.23
N ILE A 15 -20.57 -5.52 33.56
CA ILE A 15 -19.33 -5.14 32.90
C ILE A 15 -19.71 -4.16 31.79
N GLN A 16 -19.74 -2.86 32.09
CA GLN A 16 -19.72 -1.82 31.06
C GLN A 16 -18.26 -1.59 30.64
N ILE A 17 -17.77 -2.44 29.74
CA ILE A 17 -16.60 -2.12 28.91
C ILE A 17 -17.12 -1.19 27.78
N PRO A 18 -16.45 -0.07 27.51
CA PRO A 18 -17.07 1.05 26.80
C PRO A 18 -17.16 0.80 25.30
N LEU A 19 -18.39 0.80 24.77
CA LEU A 19 -18.72 0.91 23.34
C LEU A 19 -18.00 2.09 22.64
N PHE A 20 -17.54 3.09 23.41
CA PHE A 20 -16.83 4.26 22.91
C PHE A 20 -15.40 3.96 22.40
N ALA A 21 -14.71 2.94 22.92
CA ALA A 21 -13.38 2.59 22.44
C ALA A 21 -13.41 1.94 21.04
N GLN A 22 -14.41 1.12 20.76
CA GLN A 22 -14.59 0.47 19.45
C GLN A 22 -14.99 1.47 18.35
N LEU A 23 -15.77 2.50 18.67
CA LEU A 23 -16.18 3.54 17.70
C LEU A 23 -15.05 4.49 17.31
N GLN A 24 -14.12 4.81 18.22
CA GLN A 24 -12.94 5.61 17.89
C GLN A 24 -11.92 4.82 17.06
N GLN A 25 -11.68 3.55 17.39
CA GLN A 25 -10.79 2.69 16.61
C GLN A 25 -11.30 2.50 15.17
N THR A 26 -12.58 2.20 14.98
CA THR A 26 -13.16 1.98 13.64
C THR A 26 -13.08 3.22 12.75
N ARG A 27 -13.29 4.44 13.28
CA ARG A 27 -13.08 5.69 12.52
C ARG A 27 -11.63 5.88 12.11
N SER A 28 -10.68 5.67 13.03
CA SER A 28 -9.26 5.85 12.75
C SER A 28 -8.75 4.89 11.66
N ILE A 29 -9.24 3.64 11.65
CA ILE A 29 -8.81 2.61 10.69
C ILE A 29 -9.47 2.83 9.32
N ALA A 30 -10.74 3.26 9.29
CA ALA A 30 -11.40 3.61 8.02
C ALA A 30 -10.74 4.80 7.33
N GLN A 31 -10.39 5.83 8.09
CA GLN A 31 -9.73 7.05 7.59
C GLN A 31 -8.34 6.74 7.02
N ARG A 32 -7.52 5.95 7.75
CA ARG A 32 -6.21 5.48 7.26
C ARG A 32 -6.31 4.66 5.96
N SER A 33 -7.35 3.83 5.82
CA SER A 33 -7.57 3.04 4.60
C SER A 33 -7.96 3.89 3.38
N MET A 34 -8.65 5.00 3.61
CA MET A 34 -8.93 5.98 2.56
C MET A 34 -7.67 6.75 2.18
N ASP A 35 -6.86 7.12 3.16
CA ASP A 35 -5.58 7.83 2.95
C ASP A 35 -4.59 6.96 2.16
N SER A 36 -4.46 5.68 2.49
CA SER A 36 -3.56 4.74 1.79
C SER A 36 -3.97 4.50 0.33
N ARG A 37 -5.28 4.43 0.04
CA ARG A 37 -5.81 4.30 -1.33
C ARG A 37 -5.66 5.58 -2.14
N SER A 38 -5.98 6.72 -1.53
CA SER A 38 -5.80 8.05 -2.14
C SER A 38 -4.33 8.28 -2.50
N LEU A 39 -3.42 7.88 -1.60
CA LEU A 39 -1.98 7.95 -1.83
C LEU A 39 -1.52 7.06 -3.00
N ALA A 40 -2.02 5.82 -3.09
CA ALA A 40 -1.72 4.94 -4.21
C ALA A 40 -2.20 5.52 -5.56
N SER A 41 -3.39 6.14 -5.59
CA SER A 41 -3.90 6.84 -6.76
C SER A 41 -3.07 8.08 -7.12
N SER A 42 -2.54 8.81 -6.13
CA SER A 42 -1.63 9.93 -6.36
C SER A 42 -0.34 9.48 -7.04
N TYR A 43 0.25 8.37 -6.58
CA TYR A 43 1.44 7.81 -7.22
C TYR A 43 1.16 7.36 -8.65
N GLU A 44 -0.03 6.86 -8.97
CA GLU A 44 -0.38 6.47 -10.34
C GLU A 44 -0.32 7.65 -11.32
N ALA A 45 -0.92 8.77 -10.92
CA ALA A 45 -0.92 9.99 -11.72
C ALA A 45 0.52 10.52 -11.92
N GLU A 46 1.32 10.51 -10.85
CA GLU A 46 2.72 10.94 -10.91
C GLU A 46 3.56 10.04 -11.80
N ILE A 47 3.45 8.71 -11.65
CA ILE A 47 4.13 7.73 -12.51
C ILE A 47 3.79 7.99 -13.97
N SER A 48 2.50 8.12 -14.30
CA SER A 48 2.05 8.39 -15.68
C SER A 48 2.66 9.67 -16.26
N GLN A 49 2.75 10.74 -15.46
CA GLN A 49 3.40 11.98 -15.88
C GLN A 49 4.91 11.79 -16.12
N LYS A 50 5.59 11.09 -15.22
CA LYS A 50 7.04 10.83 -15.32
C LYS A 50 7.36 9.90 -16.49
N GLU A 51 6.50 8.94 -16.82
CA GLU A 51 6.64 8.09 -18.01
C GLU A 51 6.54 8.88 -19.31
N LYS A 52 5.61 9.85 -19.40
CA LYS A 52 5.52 10.75 -20.56
C LYS A 52 6.80 11.58 -20.73
N LEU A 53 7.35 12.10 -19.63
CA LEU A 53 8.61 12.84 -19.64
C LEU A 53 9.79 11.94 -20.05
N LEU A 54 9.85 10.72 -19.53
CA LEU A 54 10.85 9.72 -19.91
C LEU A 54 10.80 9.44 -21.41
N ALA A 55 9.60 9.24 -21.97
CA ALA A 55 9.44 9.00 -23.41
C ALA A 55 10.00 10.17 -24.26
N GLN A 56 9.77 11.41 -23.83
CA GLN A 56 10.35 12.60 -24.48
C GLN A 56 11.88 12.63 -24.35
N GLN A 57 12.43 12.26 -23.19
CA GLN A 57 13.88 12.19 -22.99
C GLN A 57 14.53 11.12 -23.88
N VAL A 58 13.91 9.95 -24.00
CA VAL A 58 14.36 8.87 -24.90
C VAL A 58 14.30 9.33 -26.36
N TYR A 59 13.21 9.99 -26.77
CA TYR A 59 13.11 10.56 -28.11
C TYR A 59 14.25 11.54 -28.39
N ARG A 60 14.51 12.48 -27.46
CA ARG A 60 15.61 13.44 -27.58
C ARG A 60 16.97 12.73 -27.66
N TYR A 61 17.21 11.72 -26.84
CA TYR A 61 18.45 10.93 -26.90
C TYR A 61 18.67 10.33 -28.29
N ASN A 62 17.64 9.70 -28.87
CA ASN A 62 17.73 9.04 -30.17
C ASN A 62 17.97 10.03 -31.34
N HIS A 63 17.54 11.28 -31.20
CA HIS A 63 17.65 12.33 -32.24
C HIS A 63 18.71 13.40 -31.91
N SER A 64 19.56 13.14 -30.91
CA SER A 64 20.60 14.08 -30.48
C SER A 64 21.96 13.80 -31.09
N SER A 65 22.82 14.82 -31.08
CA SER A 65 24.22 14.68 -31.45
C SER A 65 24.98 13.81 -30.43
N THR A 66 26.12 13.25 -30.84
CA THR A 66 26.95 12.41 -29.95
C THR A 66 27.41 13.16 -28.69
N ALA A 67 27.64 14.48 -28.79
CA ALA A 67 28.06 15.31 -27.66
C ALA A 67 26.96 15.42 -26.57
N ASP A 68 25.69 15.44 -26.98
CA ASP A 68 24.54 15.59 -26.07
C ASP A 68 24.07 14.25 -25.48
N LYS A 69 24.38 13.14 -26.15
CA LYS A 69 23.93 11.79 -25.75
C LYS A 69 24.37 11.39 -24.34
N ALA A 70 25.56 11.78 -23.91
CA ALA A 70 26.05 11.46 -22.58
C ALA A 70 25.18 12.11 -21.48
N GLN A 71 24.82 13.38 -21.66
CA GLN A 71 23.95 14.10 -20.74
C GLN A 71 22.52 13.55 -20.76
N LEU A 72 21.98 13.30 -21.96
CA LEU A 72 20.62 12.77 -22.12
C LEU A 72 20.48 11.36 -21.54
N LYS A 73 21.50 10.50 -21.71
CA LYS A 73 21.55 9.17 -21.07
C LYS A 73 21.45 9.28 -19.56
N LYS A 74 22.20 10.20 -18.94
CA LYS A 74 22.15 10.44 -17.49
C LYS A 74 20.76 10.92 -17.04
N GLN A 75 20.10 11.76 -17.82
CA GLN A 75 18.73 12.20 -17.53
C GLN A 75 17.73 11.05 -17.59
N VAL A 76 17.80 10.20 -18.62
CA VAL A 76 16.96 9.01 -18.75
C VAL A 76 17.18 8.06 -17.58
N GLU A 77 18.44 7.81 -17.21
CA GLU A 77 18.80 6.97 -16.07
C GLU A 77 18.22 7.51 -14.74
N GLN A 78 18.34 8.81 -14.47
CA GLN A 78 17.75 9.44 -13.29
C GLN A 78 16.22 9.34 -13.27
N SER A 79 15.56 9.54 -14.41
CA SER A 79 14.12 9.37 -14.54
C SER A 79 13.68 7.94 -14.27
N LEU A 80 14.44 6.95 -14.75
CA LEU A 80 14.17 5.53 -14.47
C LEU A 80 14.30 5.19 -12.99
N PHE A 81 15.31 5.73 -12.30
CA PHE A 81 15.42 5.59 -10.85
C PHE A 81 14.25 6.20 -10.10
N THR A 82 13.82 7.40 -10.51
CA THR A 82 12.64 8.07 -9.92
C THR A 82 11.37 7.24 -10.11
N LEU A 83 11.13 6.75 -11.33
CA LEU A 83 9.99 5.90 -11.66
C LEU A 83 10.01 4.59 -10.87
N PHE A 84 11.18 3.98 -10.71
CA PHE A 84 11.33 2.78 -9.89
C PHE A 84 10.93 3.03 -8.43
N ASP A 85 11.41 4.15 -7.85
CA ASP A 85 11.11 4.48 -6.45
C ASP A 85 9.62 4.76 -6.26
N LEU A 86 8.97 5.45 -7.20
CA LEU A 86 7.52 5.70 -7.18
C LEU A 86 6.71 4.40 -7.31
N ASP A 87 7.09 3.47 -8.20
CA ASP A 87 6.43 2.16 -8.32
C ASP A 87 6.51 1.36 -7.01
N ILE A 88 7.67 1.40 -6.35
CA ILE A 88 7.84 0.76 -5.04
C ILE A 88 6.95 1.42 -3.98
N GLN A 89 6.91 2.75 -3.90
CA GLN A 89 6.06 3.47 -2.95
C GLN A 89 4.58 3.19 -3.17
N LYS A 90 4.13 3.12 -4.43
CA LYS A 90 2.77 2.71 -4.80
C LYS A 90 2.46 1.30 -4.31
N LYS A 91 3.35 0.33 -4.53
CA LYS A 91 3.18 -1.05 -4.06
C LYS A 91 3.10 -1.11 -2.53
N GLU A 92 3.92 -0.34 -1.82
CA GLU A 92 3.88 -0.26 -0.35
C GLU A 92 2.61 0.41 0.19
N ALA A 93 2.10 1.45 -0.50
CA ALA A 93 0.81 2.05 -0.17
C ALA A 93 -0.34 1.05 -0.35
N ASN A 94 -0.33 0.27 -1.43
CA ASN A 94 -1.32 -0.78 -1.68
C ASN A 94 -1.27 -1.89 -0.62
N VAL A 95 -0.07 -2.34 -0.23
CA VAL A 95 0.09 -3.34 0.84
C VAL A 95 -0.52 -2.83 2.15
N ARG A 96 -0.23 -1.58 2.54
CA ARG A 96 -0.80 -0.96 3.75
C ARG A 96 -2.33 -0.87 3.69
N ALA A 97 -2.87 -0.45 2.54
CA ALA A 97 -4.32 -0.39 2.35
C ALA A 97 -4.99 -1.77 2.55
N ILE A 98 -4.39 -2.84 2.00
CA ILE A 98 -4.93 -4.19 2.15
C ILE A 98 -4.78 -4.69 3.60
N GLU A 99 -3.65 -4.41 4.27
CA GLU A 99 -3.47 -4.74 5.69
C GLU A 99 -4.52 -4.10 6.59
N GLU A 100 -4.83 -2.83 6.34
CA GLU A 100 -5.87 -2.11 7.07
C GLU A 100 -7.26 -2.73 6.82
N GLN A 101 -7.56 -3.11 5.58
CA GLN A 101 -8.79 -3.84 5.28
C GLN A 101 -8.87 -5.20 5.97
N LEU A 102 -7.77 -5.96 5.99
CA LEU A 102 -7.71 -7.24 6.71
C LEU A 102 -7.91 -7.05 8.21
N SER A 103 -7.30 -6.02 8.79
CA SER A 103 -7.49 -5.67 10.21
C SER A 103 -8.96 -5.35 10.51
N GLN A 104 -9.64 -4.63 9.63
CA GLN A 104 -11.07 -4.36 9.76
C GLN A 104 -11.92 -5.63 9.67
N LEU A 105 -11.58 -6.56 8.77
CA LEU A 105 -12.30 -7.83 8.60
C LEU A 105 -12.12 -8.77 9.79
N ARG A 106 -10.92 -8.82 10.39
CA ARG A 106 -10.61 -9.59 11.61
C ARG A 106 -11.50 -9.23 12.80
N ASN A 107 -12.00 -8.01 12.85
CA ASN A 107 -12.83 -7.51 13.94
C ASN A 107 -14.35 -7.71 13.71
N ARG A 108 -14.77 -8.38 12.62
CA ARG A 108 -16.18 -8.62 12.29
C ARG A 108 -16.57 -10.08 12.53
N GLU A 109 -17.80 -10.33 12.98
CA GLU A 109 -18.34 -11.69 13.19
C GLU A 109 -18.27 -12.58 11.92
N GLU A 110 -18.35 -11.97 10.72
CA GLU A 110 -18.20 -12.67 9.44
C GLU A 110 -16.80 -13.27 9.18
N TYR A 111 -15.81 -12.96 10.01
CA TYR A 111 -14.44 -13.44 9.85
C TYR A 111 -14.37 -14.98 9.75
N ALA A 112 -15.16 -15.68 10.58
CA ALA A 112 -15.20 -17.13 10.59
C ALA A 112 -15.66 -17.73 9.24
N HIS A 113 -16.56 -17.04 8.52
CA HIS A 113 -17.06 -17.49 7.22
C HIS A 113 -16.13 -17.14 6.04
N LYS A 114 -15.18 -16.22 6.24
CA LYS A 114 -14.23 -15.74 5.22
C LYS A 114 -12.78 -16.11 5.52
N ALA A 115 -12.55 -16.99 6.49
CA ALA A 115 -11.22 -17.31 7.00
C ALA A 115 -10.25 -17.79 5.90
N GLU A 116 -10.72 -18.58 4.93
CA GLU A 116 -9.88 -19.08 3.84
C GLU A 116 -9.54 -17.99 2.82
N ASP A 117 -10.48 -17.11 2.50
CA ASP A 117 -10.22 -15.95 1.62
C ASP A 117 -9.20 -15.00 2.25
N ILE A 118 -9.35 -14.76 3.55
CA ILE A 118 -8.43 -13.92 4.31
C ILE A 118 -7.03 -14.52 4.34
N ARG A 119 -6.92 -15.84 4.57
CA ARG A 119 -5.64 -16.55 4.51
C ARG A 119 -4.97 -16.40 3.14
N ARG A 120 -5.73 -16.51 2.05
CA ARG A 120 -5.22 -16.30 0.69
C ARG A 120 -4.71 -14.87 0.48
N VAL A 121 -5.44 -13.86 0.95
CA VAL A 121 -4.99 -12.46 0.87
C VAL A 121 -3.72 -12.24 1.68
N GLU A 122 -3.61 -12.82 2.87
CA GLU A 122 -2.41 -12.73 3.72
C GLU A 122 -1.19 -13.39 3.07
N GLN A 123 -1.38 -14.55 2.44
CA GLN A 123 -0.32 -15.22 1.67
C GLN A 123 0.14 -14.33 0.50
N ASN A 124 -0.80 -13.79 -0.27
CA ASN A 124 -0.49 -12.88 -1.38
C ASN A 124 0.28 -11.64 -0.89
N LEU A 125 -0.10 -11.07 0.25
CA LEU A 125 0.62 -9.94 0.86
C LEU A 125 2.06 -10.30 1.23
N SER A 126 2.29 -11.49 1.77
CA SER A 126 3.63 -11.98 2.10
C SER A 126 4.50 -12.08 0.84
N GLU A 127 3.95 -12.61 -0.25
CA GLU A 127 4.64 -12.70 -1.54
C GLU A 127 4.95 -11.32 -2.13
N ILE A 128 4.00 -10.38 -2.09
CA ILE A 128 4.19 -9.00 -2.55
C ILE A 128 5.30 -8.31 -1.75
N ARG A 129 5.38 -8.49 -0.43
CA ARG A 129 6.45 -7.90 0.39
C ARG A 129 7.82 -8.46 0.02
N LYS A 130 7.91 -9.76 -0.24
CA LYS A 130 9.14 -10.40 -0.73
C LYS A 130 9.55 -9.85 -2.10
N ASP A 131 8.60 -9.66 -3.01
CA ASP A 131 8.85 -9.00 -4.30
C ASP A 131 9.39 -7.58 -4.12
N ILE A 132 8.74 -6.74 -3.29
CA ILE A 132 9.20 -5.37 -3.00
C ILE A 132 10.63 -5.37 -2.45
N ALA A 133 10.91 -6.22 -1.46
CA ALA A 133 12.24 -6.32 -0.86
C ALA A 133 13.30 -6.76 -1.89
N THR A 134 12.99 -7.76 -2.69
CA THR A 134 13.87 -8.27 -3.76
C THR A 134 14.12 -7.20 -4.81
N ARG A 135 13.08 -6.47 -5.24
CA ARG A 135 13.21 -5.36 -6.19
C ARG A 135 14.10 -4.26 -5.64
N LYS A 136 13.90 -3.84 -4.37
CA LYS A 136 14.75 -2.83 -3.72
C LYS A 136 16.22 -3.24 -3.72
N GLN A 137 16.52 -4.49 -3.36
CA GLN A 137 17.90 -5.03 -3.40
C GLN A 137 18.49 -5.04 -4.82
N ASN A 138 17.65 -5.24 -5.84
CA ASN A 138 18.04 -5.30 -7.24
C ASN A 138 17.82 -3.98 -8.02
N ARG A 139 17.58 -2.86 -7.33
CA ARG A 139 17.20 -1.56 -7.94
C ARG A 139 18.10 -1.18 -9.10
N ASN A 140 19.41 -1.16 -8.88
CA ASN A 140 20.39 -0.78 -9.91
C ASN A 140 20.33 -1.72 -11.11
N LYS A 141 20.29 -3.04 -10.89
CA LYS A 141 20.22 -4.03 -11.98
C LYS A 141 18.97 -3.86 -12.83
N ILE A 142 17.82 -3.63 -12.19
CA ILE A 142 16.53 -3.42 -12.86
C ILE A 142 16.57 -2.14 -13.70
N VAL A 143 17.04 -1.03 -13.12
CA VAL A 143 17.13 0.26 -13.80
C VAL A 143 18.11 0.21 -14.98
N GLN A 144 19.29 -0.40 -14.80
CA GLN A 144 20.27 -0.54 -15.89
C GLN A 144 19.75 -1.41 -17.03
N LYS A 145 19.09 -2.53 -16.71
CA LYS A 145 18.44 -3.35 -17.74
C LYS A 145 17.44 -2.53 -18.55
N ARG A 146 16.59 -1.75 -17.86
CA ARG A 146 15.61 -0.90 -18.52
C ARG A 146 16.25 0.23 -19.35
N LEU A 147 17.34 0.82 -18.87
CA LEU A 147 18.10 1.83 -19.59
C LEU A 147 18.65 1.27 -20.91
N ILE A 148 19.21 0.05 -20.88
CA ILE A 148 19.71 -0.65 -22.07
C ILE A 148 18.56 -0.95 -23.05
N GLU A 149 17.41 -1.42 -22.55
CA GLU A 149 16.24 -1.68 -23.40
C GLU A 149 15.74 -0.41 -24.12
N LEU A 150 15.82 0.75 -23.47
CA LEU A 150 15.33 2.01 -24.02
C LEU A 150 16.33 2.71 -24.94
N LEU A 151 17.64 2.62 -24.67
CA LEU A 151 18.69 3.39 -25.34
C LEU A 151 19.66 2.53 -26.18
N GLY A 152 19.60 1.21 -26.06
CA GLY A 152 20.51 0.26 -26.71
C GLY A 152 20.14 -0.12 -28.14
N LYS A 153 19.35 0.72 -28.83
CA LYS A 153 19.03 0.59 -30.26
C LYS A 153 19.68 1.73 -31.04
#